data_AF-E9HW51-F1
#
_entry.id   AF-E9HW51-F1
#
_cell.length_a   1.000
_cell.length_b   1.000
_cell.length_c   1.000
_cell.angle_alpha   90.00
_cell.angle_beta   90.00
_cell.angle_gamma   90.00
#
_symmetry.space_group_name_H-M   'P 1'
#
loop_
_entity.id
_entity.type
_entity.pdbx_description
1 polymer ?
#
loop_
_entity_poly.entity_id
_entity_poly.type
_entity_poly.pdbx_seq_one_letter_code
_entity_poly.pdbx_strand_id
1 'polypeptide(L)'
;MPWWSVNLWSLRKKLKDSFKLSRENPSQSNRDSYTRLKAEYQRSLRSAKKESWKSFCTKNLNGDIFGELKKLTISAPSNAHPTELIIDGVSLTDQKDILAAFSSHFFPSNPPDDASHKAALNSSLSFCDAPLSPEENFVTLSDVKQAFDS
;
A
#
# COMPACT_ATOMS: atom_id res chain seq x y z
N MET A 1 -11.53 -0.80 11.07
CA MET A 1 -12.55 -0.43 10.05
C MET A 1 -12.57 -1.48 8.94
N PRO A 2 -13.48 -2.47 8.96
CA PRO A 2 -13.59 -3.41 7.87
C PRO A 2 -14.46 -2.79 6.77
N TRP A 3 -13.88 -1.91 5.95
CA TRP A 3 -14.49 -1.51 4.67
C TRP A 3 -14.48 -2.66 3.66
N TRP A 4 -13.82 -3.77 4.00
CA TRP A 4 -13.74 -4.98 3.21
C TRP A 4 -15.04 -5.79 3.34
N SER A 5 -15.82 -5.86 2.26
CA SER A 5 -17.08 -6.61 2.21
C SER A 5 -16.93 -7.93 1.43
N VAL A 6 -17.85 -8.87 1.66
CA VAL A 6 -17.93 -10.13 0.89
C VAL A 6 -18.06 -9.84 -0.61
N ASN A 7 -18.78 -8.78 -0.96
CA ASN A 7 -18.91 -8.33 -2.35
C ASN A 7 -17.55 -7.94 -2.95
N LEU A 8 -16.74 -7.13 -2.24
CA LEU A 8 -15.39 -6.78 -2.68
C LEU A 8 -14.48 -8.00 -2.83
N TRP A 9 -14.64 -8.99 -1.95
CA TRP A 9 -13.92 -10.25 -2.04
C TRP A 9 -14.27 -11.00 -3.34
N SER A 10 -15.56 -11.07 -3.67
CA SER A 10 -16.06 -11.69 -4.90
C SER A 10 -15.56 -10.96 -6.16
N LEU A 11 -15.59 -9.62 -6.16
CA LEU A 11 -15.12 -8.79 -7.27
C LEU A 11 -13.61 -8.93 -7.47
N ARG A 12 -12.83 -8.96 -6.37
CA ARG A 12 -11.38 -9.19 -6.44
C ARG A 12 -11.06 -10.54 -7.05
N LYS A 13 -11.80 -11.60 -6.70
CA LYS A 13 -11.63 -12.94 -7.28
C LYS A 13 -11.93 -12.91 -8.79
N LYS A 14 -13.11 -12.40 -9.18
CA LYS A 14 -13.50 -12.24 -10.60
C LYS A 14 -12.48 -11.41 -11.40
N LEU A 15 -11.92 -10.36 -10.80
CA LEU A 15 -10.89 -9.54 -11.44
C LEU A 15 -9.60 -10.32 -11.69
N LYS A 16 -9.15 -11.14 -10.73
CA LYS A 16 -7.99 -12.02 -10.92
C LYS A 16 -8.24 -13.06 -12.02
N ASP A 17 -9.42 -13.66 -12.02
CA ASP A 17 -9.79 -14.70 -12.99
C ASP A 17 -9.87 -14.11 -14.41
N SER A 18 -10.49 -12.92 -14.57
CA SER A 18 -10.55 -12.22 -15.86
C SER A 18 -9.20 -11.70 -16.33
N PHE A 19 -8.32 -11.26 -15.43
CA PHE A 19 -6.95 -10.90 -15.77
C PHE A 19 -6.18 -12.12 -16.30
N LYS A 20 -6.28 -13.26 -15.60
CA LYS A 20 -5.68 -14.52 -16.04
C LYS A 20 -6.20 -14.93 -17.42
N LEU A 21 -7.52 -14.92 -17.60
CA LEU A 21 -8.17 -15.26 -18.87
C LEU A 21 -7.74 -14.33 -20.01
N SER A 22 -7.67 -13.01 -19.78
CA SER A 22 -7.22 -12.04 -20.79
C SER A 22 -5.75 -12.21 -21.16
N ARG A 23 -4.93 -12.77 -20.27
CA ARG A 23 -3.51 -13.04 -20.51
C ARG A 23 -3.31 -14.36 -21.27
N GLU A 24 -4.04 -15.40 -20.90
CA GLU A 24 -3.95 -16.74 -21.50
C GLU A 24 -4.65 -16.81 -22.85
N ASN A 25 -5.77 -16.10 -23.01
CA ASN A 25 -6.56 -16.06 -24.24
C ASN A 25 -6.76 -14.60 -24.67
N PRO A 26 -5.78 -13.99 -25.37
CA PRO A 26 -5.87 -12.60 -25.79
C PRO A 26 -6.98 -12.43 -26.82
N SER A 27 -8.10 -11.85 -26.40
CA SER A 27 -9.20 -11.44 -27.27
C SER A 27 -9.71 -10.08 -26.83
N GLN A 28 -10.30 -9.31 -27.75
CA GLN A 28 -10.86 -8.00 -27.41
C GLN A 28 -11.97 -8.13 -26.36
N SER A 29 -12.84 -9.15 -26.49
CA SER A 29 -13.88 -9.45 -25.51
C SER A 29 -13.35 -9.72 -24.10
N ASN A 30 -12.22 -10.44 -23.98
CA ASN A 30 -11.60 -10.72 -22.68
C ASN A 30 -10.97 -9.46 -22.06
N ARG A 31 -10.35 -8.61 -22.90
CA ARG A 31 -9.80 -7.31 -22.47
C ARG A 31 -10.88 -6.34 -22.01
N ASP A 32 -11.99 -6.27 -22.74
CA ASP A 32 -13.14 -5.42 -22.38
C ASP A 32 -13.78 -5.91 -21.08
N SER A 33 -13.92 -7.23 -20.93
CA SER A 33 -14.45 -7.86 -19.70
C SER A 33 -13.58 -7.55 -18.48
N TYR A 34 -12.25 -7.69 -18.60
CA TYR A 34 -11.31 -7.32 -17.54
C TYR A 34 -11.38 -5.83 -17.21
N THR A 35 -11.40 -4.96 -18.22
CA THR A 35 -11.47 -3.49 -18.04
C THR A 35 -12.74 -3.08 -17.31
N ARG A 36 -13.89 -3.66 -17.69
CA ARG A 36 -15.17 -3.44 -17.01
C ARG A 36 -15.13 -3.88 -15.55
N LEU A 37 -14.65 -5.10 -15.28
CA LEU A 37 -14.53 -5.62 -13.91
C LEU A 37 -13.56 -4.80 -13.06
N LYS A 38 -12.48 -4.29 -13.65
CA LYS A 38 -11.52 -3.41 -12.98
C LYS A 38 -12.19 -2.11 -12.55
N ALA A 39 -12.94 -1.48 -13.46
CA ALA A 39 -13.66 -0.25 -13.17
C ALA A 39 -14.73 -0.45 -12.09
N GLU A 40 -15.48 -1.55 -12.17
CA GLU A 40 -16.49 -1.93 -11.18
C GLU A 40 -15.87 -2.15 -9.79
N TYR A 41 -14.82 -2.98 -9.71
CA TYR A 41 -14.10 -3.23 -8.46
C TYR A 41 -13.57 -1.92 -7.83
N GLN A 42 -12.95 -1.06 -8.63
CA GLN A 42 -12.42 0.22 -8.14
C GLN A 42 -13.53 1.16 -7.64
N ARG A 43 -14.68 1.21 -8.33
CA ARG A 43 -15.83 2.00 -7.90
C ARG A 43 -16.37 1.48 -6.58
N SER A 44 -16.64 0.19 -6.47
CA SER A 44 -17.11 -0.44 -5.24
C SER A 44 -16.12 -0.27 -4.09
N LEU A 45 -14.82 -0.34 -4.37
CA LEU A 45 -13.75 -0.14 -3.39
C LEU A 45 -13.78 1.27 -2.81
N ARG A 46 -13.87 2.29 -3.68
CA ARG A 46 -13.98 3.69 -3.26
C ARG A 46 -15.25 3.95 -2.46
N SER A 47 -16.39 3.44 -2.93
CA SER A 47 -17.68 3.58 -2.23
C SER A 47 -17.66 2.93 -0.85
N ALA A 48 -17.13 1.71 -0.74
CA ALA A 48 -17.06 1.00 0.54
C ALA A 48 -16.14 1.71 1.55
N LYS A 49 -15.00 2.23 1.09
CA LYS A 49 -14.11 3.05 1.94
C LYS A 49 -14.80 4.33 2.40
N LYS A 50 -15.44 5.06 1.47
CA LYS A 50 -16.18 6.30 1.77
C LYS A 50 -17.29 6.05 2.79
N GLU A 51 -18.09 5.02 2.58
CA GLU A 51 -19.21 4.69 3.47
C GLU A 51 -18.73 4.24 4.85
N SER A 52 -17.68 3.43 4.89
CA SER A 52 -17.07 3.02 6.15
C SER A 52 -16.52 4.22 6.91
N TRP A 53 -15.86 5.16 6.23
CA TRP A 53 -15.32 6.38 6.84
C TRP A 53 -16.44 7.29 7.34
N LYS A 54 -17.48 7.50 6.53
CA LYS A 54 -18.68 8.25 6.93
C LYS A 54 -19.34 7.63 8.16
N SER A 55 -19.49 6.30 8.20
CA SER A 55 -20.02 5.57 9.35
C SER A 55 -19.15 5.73 10.59
N PHE A 56 -17.81 5.71 10.43
CA PHE A 56 -16.88 5.95 11.52
C PHE A 56 -16.97 7.37 12.08
N CYS A 57 -16.97 8.39 11.22
CA CYS A 57 -17.08 9.78 11.64
C CYS A 57 -18.43 10.06 12.30
N THR A 58 -19.54 9.56 11.76
CA THR A 58 -20.88 9.76 12.34
C THR A 58 -21.02 9.12 13.73
N LYS A 59 -20.44 7.94 13.95
CA LYS A 59 -20.47 7.26 15.27
C LYS A 59 -19.61 7.97 16.32
N ASN A 60 -18.53 8.61 15.90
CA ASN A 60 -17.55 9.23 16.81
C ASN A 60 -17.58 10.76 16.77
N LEU A 61 -18.58 11.36 16.13
CA LEU A 61 -18.64 12.80 15.84
C LEU A 61 -18.57 13.68 17.10
N ASN A 62 -19.11 13.18 18.22
CA ASN A 62 -19.14 13.85 19.51
C ASN A 62 -18.16 13.25 20.54
N GLY A 63 -17.26 12.36 20.09
CA GLY A 63 -16.27 11.68 20.94
C GLY A 63 -14.83 11.94 20.50
N ASP A 64 -13.88 11.24 21.11
CA ASP A 64 -12.47 11.31 20.71
C ASP A 64 -12.22 10.46 19.44
N ILE A 65 -12.38 11.11 18.28
CA ILE A 65 -12.14 10.51 16.96
C ILE A 65 -10.72 9.94 16.85
N PHE A 66 -9.72 10.62 17.44
CA PHE A 66 -8.32 10.21 17.34
C PHE A 66 -8.01 9.03 18.27
N GLY A 67 -8.60 8.99 19.46
CA GLY A 67 -8.54 7.84 20.36
C GLY A 67 -9.13 6.58 19.75
N GLU A 68 -10.29 6.69 19.09
CA GLU A 68 -10.92 5.57 18.38
C GLU A 68 -10.13 5.15 17.13
N LEU A 69 -9.56 6.10 16.40
CA LEU A 69 -8.67 5.79 15.28
C LEU A 69 -7.42 5.04 15.75
N LYS A 70 -6.81 5.47 16.87
CA LYS A 70 -5.66 4.82 17.50
C LYS A 70 -5.99 3.38 17.94
N LYS A 71 -7.17 3.14 18.52
CA LYS A 71 -7.62 1.77 18.84
C LYS A 71 -7.73 0.91 17.59
N LEU A 72 -8.29 1.44 16.51
CA LEU A 72 -8.45 0.71 15.26
C LEU A 72 -7.10 0.36 14.59
N THR A 73 -6.12 1.27 14.61
CA THR A 73 -4.78 1.03 14.05
C THR A 73 -3.93 0.12 14.91
N ILE A 74 -4.05 0.19 16.24
CA ILE A 74 -3.36 -0.71 17.18
C ILE A 74 -3.99 -2.12 17.17
N SER A 75 -5.30 -2.25 16.90
CA SER A 75 -5.97 -3.56 16.81
C SER A 75 -5.69 -4.33 15.52
N ALA A 76 -5.04 -3.72 14.52
CA ALA A 76 -4.42 -4.51 13.48
C ALA A 76 -3.42 -5.43 14.17
N PRO A 77 -3.39 -6.75 13.85
CA PRO A 77 -2.42 -7.63 14.48
C PRO A 77 -1.06 -6.96 14.33
N SER A 78 -0.49 -6.53 15.47
CA SER A 78 0.91 -6.17 15.56
C SER A 78 1.60 -7.28 14.78
N ASN A 79 2.32 -6.92 13.71
CA ASN A 79 3.05 -7.90 12.92
C ASN A 79 3.96 -8.61 13.91
N ALA A 80 3.49 -9.74 14.44
CA ALA A 80 4.21 -10.47 15.47
C ALA A 80 5.53 -10.80 14.79
N HIS A 81 6.61 -10.23 15.32
CA HIS A 81 7.92 -10.47 14.75
C HIS A 81 8.12 -11.99 14.69
N PRO A 82 8.62 -12.54 13.57
CA PRO A 82 8.89 -13.96 13.49
C PRO A 82 9.75 -14.33 14.70
N THR A 83 9.24 -15.24 15.53
CA THR A 83 9.90 -15.68 16.76
C THR A 83 11.09 -16.59 16.45
N GLU A 84 11.15 -17.08 15.22
CA GLU A 84 12.21 -17.94 14.71
C GLU A 84 12.48 -17.59 13.24
N LEU A 85 13.76 -17.51 12.88
CA LEU A 85 14.22 -17.35 11.51
C LEU A 85 15.21 -18.45 11.17
N ILE A 86 14.99 -19.17 10.07
CA ILE A 86 15.90 -20.22 9.60
C ILE A 86 16.65 -19.68 8.38
N ILE A 87 17.96 -19.53 8.49
CA ILE A 87 18.87 -19.17 7.39
C ILE A 87 19.87 -20.30 7.24
N ASP A 88 19.99 -20.87 6.05
CA ASP A 88 20.94 -21.95 5.71
C ASP A 88 20.92 -23.16 6.66
N GLY A 89 19.75 -23.46 7.23
CA GLY A 89 19.56 -24.57 8.18
C GLY A 89 19.88 -24.25 9.64
N VAL A 90 20.30 -23.01 9.94
CA VAL A 90 20.52 -22.51 11.30
C VAL A 90 19.26 -21.78 11.77
N SER A 91 18.70 -22.23 12.90
CA SER A 91 17.56 -21.58 13.54
C SER A 91 18.04 -20.46 14.48
N LEU A 92 17.52 -19.26 14.25
CA LEU A 92 17.76 -18.07 15.06
C LEU A 92 16.48 -17.74 15.82
N THR A 93 16.55 -17.74 17.14
CA THR A 93 15.41 -17.44 18.04
C THR A 93 15.55 -16.12 18.76
N ASP A 94 16.76 -15.55 18.84
CA ASP A 94 16.96 -14.25 19.48
C ASP A 94 16.63 -13.10 18.53
N GLN A 95 15.92 -12.09 19.03
CA GLN A 95 15.43 -10.99 18.22
C GLN A 95 16.56 -10.14 17.63
N LYS A 96 17.67 -9.96 18.35
CA LYS A 96 18.81 -9.19 17.84
C LYS A 96 19.51 -9.94 16.73
N ASP A 97 19.66 -11.26 16.88
CA ASP A 97 20.28 -12.11 15.89
C ASP A 97 19.42 -12.23 14.62
N ILE A 98 18.10 -12.36 14.77
CA ILE A 98 17.13 -12.32 13.66
C ILE A 98 17.29 -11.00 12.89
N LEU A 99 17.31 -9.85 13.57
CA LEU A 99 17.45 -8.54 12.92
C LEU A 99 18.80 -8.36 12.24
N ALA A 100 19.89 -8.78 12.89
CA ALA A 100 21.23 -8.71 12.32
C ALA A 100 21.33 -9.58 11.06
N ALA A 101 20.81 -10.81 11.12
CA ALA A 101 20.82 -11.71 9.97
C ALA A 101 19.93 -11.20 8.83
N PHE A 102 18.75 -10.64 9.12
CA PHE A 102 17.93 -9.94 8.14
C PHE A 102 18.68 -8.78 7.48
N SER A 103 19.34 -7.94 8.27
CA SER A 103 20.11 -6.82 7.73
C SER A 103 21.24 -7.30 6.82
N SER A 104 21.99 -8.32 7.23
CA SER A 104 23.10 -8.84 6.44
C SER A 104 22.64 -9.55 5.16
N HIS A 105 21.54 -10.28 5.22
CA HIS A 105 21.06 -11.09 4.11
C HIS A 105 20.37 -10.26 3.02
N PHE A 106 19.53 -9.28 3.42
CA PHE A 106 18.78 -8.45 2.47
C PHE A 106 19.49 -7.15 2.10
N PHE A 107 20.39 -6.65 2.95
CA PHE A 107 21.10 -5.40 2.76
C PHE A 107 22.62 -5.63 2.92
N PRO A 108 23.23 -6.38 1.99
CA PRO A 108 24.67 -6.60 2.04
C PRO A 108 25.42 -5.27 2.07
N SER A 109 26.39 -5.15 2.97
CA SER A 109 27.16 -3.92 3.22
C SER A 109 27.90 -3.43 1.98
N ASN A 110 28.20 -4.37 1.08
CA ASN A 110 28.71 -4.09 -0.25
C ASN A 110 27.55 -4.30 -1.23
N PRO A 111 27.01 -3.22 -1.84
CA PRO A 111 26.13 -3.41 -2.98
C PRO A 111 26.91 -4.19 -4.04
N PRO A 112 26.26 -5.10 -4.81
CA PRO A 112 26.92 -5.74 -5.93
C PRO A 112 27.54 -4.64 -6.81
N ASP A 113 28.82 -4.81 -7.17
CA ASP A 113 29.59 -3.91 -8.05
C ASP A 113 29.08 -4.04 -9.49
N ASP A 114 27.79 -3.75 -9.67
CA ASP A 114 27.11 -3.80 -10.95
C ASP A 114 27.11 -2.37 -11.52
N ALA A 115 27.47 -2.25 -12.79
CA ALA A 115 27.54 -0.96 -13.48
C ALA A 115 26.18 -0.23 -13.43
N SER A 116 25.07 -1.00 -13.36
CA SER A 116 23.71 -0.48 -13.19
C SER A 116 23.47 0.21 -11.84
N HIS A 117 24.11 -0.23 -10.76
CA HIS A 117 23.96 0.38 -9.43
C HIS A 117 24.67 1.73 -9.35
N LYS A 118 25.86 1.86 -9.96
CA LYS A 118 26.59 3.14 -10.06
C LYS A 118 25.79 4.18 -10.85
N ALA A 119 25.13 3.77 -11.94
CA ALA A 119 24.29 4.65 -12.73
C ALA A 119 23.08 5.19 -11.94
N ALA A 120 22.41 4.32 -11.17
CA ALA A 120 21.27 4.71 -10.33
C ALA A 120 21.67 5.68 -9.20
N LEU A 121 22.81 5.42 -8.54
CA LEU A 121 23.32 6.27 -7.45
C LEU A 121 23.66 7.68 -7.97
N ASN A 122 24.39 7.77 -9.10
CA ASN A 122 24.73 9.05 -9.72
C ASN A 122 23.48 9.85 -10.13
N SER A 123 22.44 9.17 -10.63
CA SER A 123 21.17 9.81 -10.97
C SER A 123 20.48 10.40 -9.73
N SER A 124 20.54 9.72 -8.58
CA SER A 124 19.90 10.21 -7.34
C SER A 124 20.60 11.44 -6.75
N LEU A 125 21.94 11.47 -6.80
CA LEU A 125 22.73 12.61 -6.30
C LEU A 125 22.44 13.87 -7.11
N SER A 126 22.29 13.74 -8.43
CA SER A 126 21.94 14.87 -9.30
C SER A 126 20.55 15.47 -9.03
N PHE A 127 19.67 14.75 -8.33
CA PHE A 127 18.33 15.22 -7.97
C PHE A 127 18.33 16.08 -6.70
N CYS A 128 19.28 15.87 -5.79
CA CYS A 128 19.33 16.54 -4.49
C CYS A 128 19.99 17.94 -4.52
N ASP A 129 20.70 18.29 -5.59
CA ASP A 129 21.41 19.58 -5.71
C ASP A 129 20.55 20.71 -6.32
N ALA A 130 19.27 20.45 -6.63
CA ALA A 130 18.36 21.52 -7.02
C ALA A 130 17.93 22.30 -5.77
N PRO A 131 18.25 23.61 -5.64
CA PRO A 131 17.70 24.42 -4.57
C PRO A 131 16.18 24.43 -4.70
N LEU A 132 15.49 23.91 -3.68
CA LEU A 132 14.04 24.02 -3.56
C LEU A 132 13.70 25.52 -3.52
N SER A 133 13.06 26.00 -4.58
CA SER A 133 12.52 27.36 -4.64
C SER A 133 11.52 27.55 -3.49
N PRO A 134 11.67 28.57 -2.64
CA PRO A 134 10.79 28.80 -1.50
C PRO A 134 9.49 29.49 -1.95
N GLU A 135 8.71 28.83 -2.78
CA GLU A 135 7.38 29.28 -3.19
C GLU A 135 6.40 28.10 -3.04
N GLU A 136 6.27 27.60 -1.81
CA GLU A 136 5.21 26.65 -1.46
C GLU A 136 3.90 27.41 -1.25
N ASN A 137 3.01 27.33 -2.25
CA ASN A 137 1.60 27.67 -2.07
C ASN A 137 0.98 26.66 -1.09
N PHE A 138 0.66 27.11 0.12
CA PHE A 138 -0.06 26.29 1.09
C PHE A 138 -1.47 25.98 0.58
N VAL A 139 -1.82 24.69 0.58
CA VAL A 139 -3.17 24.22 0.27
C VAL A 139 -4.13 24.69 1.37
N THR A 140 -5.14 25.46 0.97
CA THR A 140 -6.18 25.97 1.87
C THR A 140 -7.37 25.01 1.96
N LEU A 141 -8.19 25.17 3.00
CA LEU A 141 -9.45 24.42 3.19
C LEU A 141 -10.39 24.51 1.97
N SER A 142 -10.35 25.63 1.26
CA SER A 142 -11.07 25.89 0.01
C SER A 142 -10.65 24.93 -1.11
N ASP A 143 -9.34 24.70 -1.25
CA ASP A 143 -8.76 23.86 -2.30
C ASP A 143 -9.13 22.39 -2.11
N VAL A 144 -9.21 21.95 -0.84
CA VAL A 144 -9.66 20.59 -0.50
C VAL A 144 -11.13 20.39 -0.84
N LYS A 145 -11.99 21.37 -0.54
CA LYS A 145 -13.43 21.26 -0.81
C LYS A 145 -13.73 21.17 -2.30
N GLN A 146 -13.04 21.97 -3.11
CA GLN A 146 -13.18 21.98 -4.56
C GLN A 146 -12.76 20.64 -5.21
N ALA A 147 -11.76 19.95 -4.64
CA ALA A 147 -11.26 18.68 -5.17
C ALA A 147 -12.22 17.48 -4.96
N PHE A 148 -13.16 17.56 -4.00
CA PHE A 148 -14.07 16.45 -3.67
C PHE A 148 -15.51 16.63 -4.19
N ASP A 149 -15.83 17.81 -4.72
CA ASP A 149 -17.15 18.16 -5.27
C ASP A 149 -17.18 18.09 -6.83
N SER A 150 -16.10 17.62 -7.48
CA SER A 150 -16.04 17.33 -8.93
C SER A 150 -16.30 15.86 -9.27
#